data_AF-A0A0A7CB58-F1
#
_entry.id   AF-A0A0A7CB58-F1
#
_cell.length_a   1.000
_cell.length_b   1.000
_cell.length_c   1.000
_cell.angle_alpha   90.00
_cell.angle_beta   90.00
_cell.angle_gamma   90.00
#
_symmetry.space_group_name_H-M   'P 1'
#
loop_
_entity.id
_entity.type
_entity.pdbx_description
1 polymer ?
#
loop_
_entity_poly.entity_id
_entity_poly.type
_entity_poly.pdbx_seq_one_letter_code
_entity_poly.pdbx_strand_id
1 'polypeptide(L)'
;MSQGQPRRTQYDQEPIKYGDVFNVGGDVASQPIAPVDAANMQSAESQVLGEPQRGGPASVMQSAANVNVRTGAVERDDVSDVVREQGINVAEIDIGGTRVITEKVGGEVVGQYVQPRVPATYPMPGMDITMGEALEATAYSAAGDKPIDQSDAAAIKAAEVRALRSTQTPAGGIGAEAQSAADRNTRVMLDEDKTTLSDVLADATAKLPRDKTVTRDDAEGVIGEEIRNKPNMRTTPGGVAASVAAAARLNQNP
;
A
#
# COMPACT_ATOMS: atom_id res chain seq x y z
N MET A 1 -12.37 12.41 57.11
CA MET A 1 -12.25 13.14 55.82
C MET A 1 -11.72 12.17 54.79
N SER A 2 -12.60 11.63 53.94
CA SER A 2 -12.19 10.75 52.83
C SER A 2 -12.02 11.60 51.58
N GLN A 3 -10.77 11.80 51.17
CA GLN A 3 -10.40 12.35 49.87
C GLN A 3 -10.91 11.39 48.79
N GLY A 4 -11.97 11.79 48.08
CA GLY A 4 -12.40 11.11 46.87
C GLY A 4 -11.34 11.27 45.79
N GLN A 5 -10.91 10.15 45.19
CA GLN A 5 -10.05 10.17 44.01
C GLN A 5 -10.69 11.02 42.91
N PRO A 6 -9.93 11.86 42.20
CA PRO A 6 -10.44 12.59 41.07
C PRO A 6 -10.89 11.59 40.00
N ARG A 7 -12.18 11.58 39.68
CA ARG A 7 -12.72 10.93 38.49
C ARG A 7 -11.94 11.45 37.29
N ARG A 8 -11.17 10.58 36.64
CA ARG A 8 -10.60 10.88 35.32
C ARG A 8 -11.75 11.20 34.39
N THR A 9 -11.75 12.40 33.83
CA THR A 9 -12.66 12.83 32.77
C THR A 9 -12.57 11.81 31.64
N GLN A 10 -13.64 11.02 31.44
CA GLN A 10 -13.87 10.31 30.18
C GLN A 10 -13.96 11.41 29.12
N TYR A 11 -12.96 11.51 28.25
CA TYR A 11 -13.10 12.33 27.07
C TYR A 11 -14.03 11.55 26.14
N ASP A 12 -15.19 12.11 25.83
CA ASP A 12 -16.06 11.74 24.72
C ASP A 12 -15.30 11.95 23.38
N GLN A 13 -14.21 11.22 23.17
CA GLN A 13 -13.57 11.16 21.86
C GLN A 13 -14.44 10.26 21.00
N GLU A 14 -15.01 10.85 19.94
CA GLU A 14 -15.69 10.06 18.93
C GLU A 14 -14.78 8.93 18.46
N PRO A 15 -15.30 7.71 18.31
CA PRO A 15 -14.51 6.61 17.78
C PRO A 15 -14.02 6.95 16.38
N ILE A 16 -12.84 6.42 16.02
CA ILE A 16 -12.36 6.40 14.65
C ILE A 16 -13.28 5.46 13.86
N LYS A 17 -13.93 6.00 12.82
CA LYS A 17 -14.87 5.32 11.95
C LYS A 17 -14.20 4.89 10.65
N TYR A 18 -14.87 4.04 9.88
CA TYR A 18 -14.36 3.65 8.55
C TYR A 18 -14.18 4.85 7.62
N GLY A 19 -15.09 5.82 7.64
CA GLY A 19 -15.00 7.02 6.80
C GLY A 19 -13.84 7.96 7.15
N ASP A 20 -13.26 7.82 8.36
CA ASP A 20 -12.11 8.63 8.77
C ASP A 20 -10.79 8.11 8.19
N VAL A 21 -10.73 6.82 7.83
CA VAL A 21 -9.49 6.16 7.38
C VAL A 21 -9.58 5.58 5.97
N PHE A 22 -10.79 5.33 5.46
CA PHE A 22 -11.04 4.85 4.11
C PHE A 22 -12.01 5.78 3.38
N ASN A 23 -11.81 5.92 2.07
CA ASN A 23 -12.73 6.64 1.21
C ASN A 23 -13.96 5.76 0.87
N VAL A 24 -14.82 5.53 1.87
CA VAL A 24 -16.05 4.74 1.79
C VAL A 24 -17.27 5.59 2.09
N GLY A 25 -18.42 5.21 1.53
CA GLY A 25 -19.69 5.89 1.76
C GLY A 25 -20.68 5.09 2.60
N GLY A 26 -21.92 5.60 2.65
CA GLY A 26 -23.07 4.91 3.23
C GLY A 26 -22.95 4.62 4.72
N ASP A 27 -23.63 3.56 5.16
CA ASP A 27 -23.68 3.16 6.56
C ASP A 27 -22.29 2.78 7.09
N VAL A 28 -21.47 2.14 6.24
CA VAL A 28 -20.08 1.74 6.54
C VAL A 28 -19.27 2.90 7.09
N ALA A 29 -19.32 4.06 6.41
CA ALA A 29 -18.51 5.23 6.76
C ALA A 29 -18.75 5.75 8.18
N SER A 30 -19.96 5.56 8.71
CA SER A 30 -20.37 6.05 10.03
C SER A 30 -20.03 5.12 11.19
N GLN A 31 -19.66 3.86 10.89
CA GLN A 31 -19.44 2.85 11.92
C GLN A 31 -18.04 2.90 12.50
N PRO A 32 -17.89 2.73 13.83
CA PRO A 32 -16.59 2.63 14.47
C PRO A 32 -15.88 1.36 13.99
N ILE A 33 -14.56 1.44 13.84
CA ILE A 33 -13.76 0.25 13.51
C ILE A 33 -13.58 -0.59 14.77
N ALA A 34 -14.11 -1.81 14.76
CA ALA A 34 -14.03 -2.72 15.89
C ALA A 34 -12.83 -3.71 15.77
N PRO A 35 -12.31 -4.23 16.90
CA PRO A 35 -11.19 -5.17 16.88
C PRO A 35 -11.46 -6.47 16.11
N VAL A 36 -12.68 -7.00 16.23
CA VAL A 36 -13.07 -8.24 15.52
C VAL A 36 -13.14 -7.99 14.01
N ASP A 37 -13.57 -6.81 13.58
CA ASP A 37 -13.57 -6.44 12.15
C ASP A 37 -12.15 -6.43 11.60
N ALA A 38 -11.21 -5.83 12.35
CA ALA A 38 -9.80 -5.77 11.97
C ALA A 38 -9.16 -7.17 11.92
N ALA A 39 -9.52 -8.07 12.84
CA ALA A 39 -9.07 -9.46 12.85
C ALA A 39 -9.66 -10.28 11.69
N ASN A 40 -10.94 -10.07 11.37
CA ASN A 40 -11.61 -10.69 10.23
C ASN A 40 -11.00 -10.22 8.90
N MET A 41 -10.70 -8.92 8.76
CA MET A 41 -9.99 -8.38 7.60
C MET A 41 -8.61 -9.03 7.46
N GLN A 42 -7.80 -9.03 8.51
CA GLN A 42 -6.47 -9.63 8.47
C GLN A 42 -6.51 -11.12 8.05
N SER A 43 -7.51 -11.85 8.55
CA SER A 43 -7.72 -13.26 8.20
C SER A 43 -8.11 -13.42 6.74
N ALA A 44 -9.00 -12.57 6.21
CA ALA A 44 -9.39 -12.57 4.80
C ALA A 44 -8.23 -12.17 3.87
N GLU A 45 -7.44 -11.15 4.23
CA GLU A 45 -6.20 -10.80 3.50
C GLU A 45 -5.24 -11.99 3.44
N SER A 46 -4.98 -12.63 4.59
CA SER A 46 -4.04 -13.75 4.69
C SER A 46 -4.48 -14.95 3.84
N GLN A 47 -5.79 -15.19 3.70
CA GLN A 47 -6.31 -16.29 2.89
C GLN A 47 -6.09 -16.06 1.38
N VAL A 48 -6.15 -14.83 0.90
CA VAL A 48 -6.06 -14.51 -0.55
C VAL A 48 -4.63 -14.13 -0.96
N LEU A 49 -3.92 -13.41 -0.10
CA LEU A 49 -2.57 -12.90 -0.34
C LEU A 49 -1.50 -13.81 0.25
N GLY A 50 -1.85 -14.76 1.11
CA GLY A 50 -0.96 -15.71 1.77
C GLY A 50 -0.34 -15.17 3.07
N GLU A 51 -0.12 -13.85 3.17
CA GLU A 51 0.31 -13.17 4.40
C GLU A 51 -0.35 -11.78 4.52
N PRO A 52 -0.56 -11.26 5.75
CA PRO A 52 -1.10 -9.92 5.98
C PRO A 52 -0.26 -8.84 5.29
N GLN A 53 -0.92 -7.88 4.63
CA GLN A 53 -0.19 -6.79 3.97
C GLN A 53 0.23 -5.72 4.98
N ARG A 54 1.52 -5.44 5.06
CA ARG A 54 2.05 -4.39 5.94
C ARG A 54 1.59 -3.02 5.44
N GLY A 55 0.78 -2.34 6.23
CA GLY A 55 0.22 -1.03 5.86
C GLY A 55 -1.00 -1.10 4.94
N GLY A 56 -1.54 -2.28 4.67
CA GLY A 56 -2.83 -2.47 4.00
C GLY A 56 -4.04 -2.19 4.91
N PRO A 57 -5.28 -2.35 4.40
CA PRO A 57 -6.50 -2.11 5.14
C PRO A 57 -6.60 -2.82 6.49
N ALA A 58 -6.18 -4.09 6.61
CA ALA A 58 -6.14 -4.77 7.90
C ALA A 58 -5.26 -4.04 8.93
N SER A 59 -4.07 -3.58 8.52
CA SER A 59 -3.14 -2.84 9.40
C SER A 59 -3.72 -1.50 9.86
N VAL A 60 -4.41 -0.79 8.96
CA VAL A 60 -5.09 0.47 9.26
C VAL A 60 -6.25 0.23 10.24
N MET A 61 -7.08 -0.77 9.98
CA MET A 61 -8.19 -1.15 10.84
C MET A 61 -7.72 -1.56 12.24
N GLN A 62 -6.64 -2.33 12.34
CA GLN A 62 -6.06 -2.71 13.64
C GLN A 62 -5.58 -1.50 14.43
N SER A 63 -4.95 -0.54 13.75
CA SER A 63 -4.47 0.69 14.39
C SER A 63 -5.64 1.53 14.91
N ALA A 64 -6.70 1.70 14.12
CA ALA A 64 -7.91 2.42 14.51
C ALA A 64 -8.65 1.71 15.66
N ALA A 65 -8.86 0.40 15.56
CA ALA A 65 -9.50 -0.40 16.59
C ALA A 65 -8.73 -0.34 17.93
N ASN A 66 -7.39 -0.41 17.90
CA ASN A 66 -6.57 -0.28 19.10
C ASN A 66 -6.74 1.08 19.77
N VAL A 67 -6.90 2.17 18.99
CA VAL A 67 -7.21 3.49 19.54
C VAL A 67 -8.61 3.50 20.15
N ASN A 68 -9.62 2.99 19.45
CA ASN A 68 -11.01 2.94 19.93
C ASN A 68 -11.16 2.14 21.23
N VAL A 69 -10.47 1.00 21.36
CA VAL A 69 -10.44 0.21 22.61
C VAL A 69 -9.75 0.98 23.73
N ARG A 70 -8.64 1.66 23.42
CA ARG A 70 -7.88 2.43 24.42
C ARG A 70 -8.66 3.63 24.94
N THR A 71 -9.48 4.25 24.11
CA THR A 71 -10.36 5.37 24.50
C THR A 71 -11.67 4.91 25.13
N GLY A 72 -11.97 3.60 25.08
CA GLY A 72 -13.21 3.02 25.60
C GLY A 72 -14.41 3.28 24.71
N ALA A 73 -14.19 3.62 23.44
CA ALA A 73 -15.25 3.86 22.46
C ALA A 73 -15.81 2.55 21.88
N VAL A 74 -15.04 1.45 21.93
CA VAL A 74 -15.48 0.08 21.64
C VAL A 74 -14.84 -0.91 22.64
N GLU A 75 -15.48 -2.04 22.86
CA GLU A 75 -14.94 -3.17 23.64
C GLU A 75 -14.05 -4.08 22.76
N ARG A 76 -13.30 -5.00 23.41
CA ARG A 76 -12.38 -5.91 22.71
C ARG A 76 -13.09 -6.93 21.83
N ASP A 77 -14.30 -7.30 22.20
CA ASP A 77 -15.11 -8.32 21.53
C ASP A 77 -16.21 -7.72 20.64
N ASP A 78 -16.18 -6.39 20.45
CA ASP A 78 -17.13 -5.68 19.59
C ASP A 78 -16.92 -6.05 18.12
N VAL A 79 -18.04 -6.04 17.39
CA VAL A 79 -18.14 -6.27 15.95
C VAL A 79 -19.07 -5.22 15.39
N SER A 80 -18.70 -4.55 14.30
CA SER A 80 -19.58 -3.57 13.67
C SER A 80 -20.77 -4.23 12.97
N ASP A 81 -21.93 -3.57 12.95
CA ASP A 81 -23.15 -4.11 12.36
C ASP A 81 -22.98 -4.41 10.87
N VAL A 82 -22.22 -3.57 10.14
CA VAL A 82 -21.88 -3.79 8.73
C VAL A 82 -21.14 -5.11 8.54
N VAL A 83 -20.15 -5.41 9.39
CA VAL A 83 -19.41 -6.67 9.28
C VAL A 83 -20.30 -7.85 9.68
N ARG A 84 -21.22 -7.69 10.64
CA ARG A 84 -22.18 -8.74 11.02
C ARG A 84 -23.17 -9.06 9.91
N GLU A 85 -23.67 -8.05 9.19
CA GLU A 85 -24.74 -8.20 8.20
C GLU A 85 -24.23 -8.46 6.78
N GLN A 86 -23.20 -7.72 6.37
CA GLN A 86 -22.72 -7.67 4.98
C GLN A 86 -21.33 -8.28 4.82
N GLY A 87 -20.56 -8.37 5.91
CA GLY A 87 -19.30 -9.09 5.96
C GLY A 87 -18.10 -8.36 5.36
N ILE A 88 -16.96 -9.05 5.42
CA ILE A 88 -15.70 -8.66 4.81
C ILE A 88 -15.45 -9.59 3.62
N ASN A 89 -15.06 -9.01 2.49
CA ASN A 89 -14.78 -9.76 1.28
C ASN A 89 -13.44 -9.33 0.69
N VAL A 90 -12.54 -10.29 0.50
CA VAL A 90 -11.30 -10.11 -0.27
C VAL A 90 -11.41 -11.02 -1.48
N ALA A 91 -11.45 -10.42 -2.66
CA ALA A 91 -11.65 -11.14 -3.91
C ALA A 91 -10.47 -10.91 -4.85
N GLU A 92 -10.02 -11.99 -5.48
CA GLU A 92 -9.08 -11.95 -6.60
C GLU A 92 -9.85 -12.12 -7.91
N ILE A 93 -9.58 -11.24 -8.87
CA ILE A 93 -10.04 -11.37 -10.26
C ILE A 93 -8.84 -11.28 -11.22
N ASP A 94 -8.87 -12.05 -12.30
CA ASP A 94 -7.92 -11.93 -13.41
C ASP A 94 -8.58 -11.16 -14.54
N ILE A 95 -8.04 -9.99 -14.87
CA ILE A 95 -8.49 -9.16 -15.98
C ILE A 95 -7.35 -9.06 -16.99
N GLY A 96 -7.47 -9.79 -18.10
CA GLY A 96 -6.52 -9.69 -19.22
C GLY A 96 -5.08 -10.01 -18.82
N GLY A 97 -4.87 -11.01 -17.93
CA GLY A 97 -3.53 -11.32 -17.42
C GLY A 97 -3.04 -10.35 -16.35
N THR A 98 -3.92 -9.55 -15.75
CA THR A 98 -3.63 -8.74 -14.57
C THR A 98 -4.44 -9.24 -13.39
N ARG A 99 -3.76 -9.67 -12.33
CA ARG A 99 -4.38 -10.05 -11.06
C ARG A 99 -4.78 -8.78 -10.31
N VAL A 100 -6.06 -8.60 -10.07
CA VAL A 100 -6.61 -7.50 -9.27
C VAL A 100 -7.21 -8.09 -8.01
N ILE A 101 -6.68 -7.71 -6.86
CA ILE A 101 -7.22 -8.08 -5.54
C ILE A 101 -7.98 -6.88 -5.01
N THR A 102 -9.24 -7.07 -4.66
CA THR A 102 -10.12 -6.01 -4.12
C THR A 102 -10.60 -6.42 -2.74
N GLU A 103 -10.41 -5.53 -1.77
CA GLU A 103 -10.79 -5.71 -0.37
C GLU A 103 -11.99 -4.82 -0.05
N LYS A 104 -13.01 -5.40 0.59
CA LYS A 104 -14.28 -4.74 0.86
C LYS A 104 -14.77 -4.96 2.29
N VAL A 105 -15.42 -3.93 2.82
CA VAL A 105 -16.20 -3.96 4.07
C VAL A 105 -17.60 -3.44 3.75
N GLY A 106 -18.64 -4.22 4.01
CA GLY A 106 -20.01 -3.74 3.73
C GLY A 106 -20.27 -3.40 2.27
N GLY A 107 -19.67 -4.16 1.34
CA GLY A 107 -19.74 -3.89 -0.09
C GLY A 107 -18.87 -2.73 -0.59
N GLU A 108 -18.39 -1.86 0.29
CA GLU A 108 -17.53 -0.72 -0.04
C GLU A 108 -16.06 -1.14 -0.16
N VAL A 109 -15.34 -0.61 -1.14
CA VAL A 109 -13.92 -0.93 -1.39
C VAL A 109 -13.04 -0.15 -0.42
N VAL A 110 -12.26 -0.88 0.38
CA VAL A 110 -11.28 -0.31 1.32
C VAL A 110 -9.83 -0.43 0.84
N GLY A 111 -9.56 -1.28 -0.14
CA GLY A 111 -8.24 -1.42 -0.75
C GLY A 111 -8.26 -2.15 -2.08
N GLN A 112 -7.28 -1.87 -2.94
CA GLN A 112 -7.10 -2.61 -4.18
C GLN A 112 -5.63 -2.75 -4.60
N TYR A 113 -5.23 -3.97 -4.94
CA TYR A 113 -3.88 -4.29 -5.41
C TYR A 113 -3.93 -4.81 -6.83
N VAL A 114 -3.17 -4.17 -7.71
CA VAL A 114 -3.04 -4.52 -9.12
C VAL A 114 -1.64 -5.09 -9.36
N GLN A 115 -1.60 -6.32 -9.85
CA GLN A 115 -0.36 -7.06 -10.13
C GLN A 115 -0.44 -7.68 -11.53
N PRO A 116 0.44 -7.31 -12.46
CA PRO A 116 0.55 -8.00 -13.75
C PRO A 116 0.86 -9.48 -13.54
N ARG A 117 0.17 -10.38 -14.25
CA ARG A 117 0.64 -11.76 -14.46
C ARG A 117 1.55 -11.75 -15.66
N VAL A 118 2.85 -11.67 -15.41
CA VAL A 118 3.84 -11.90 -16.46
C VAL A 118 3.91 -13.41 -16.71
N PRO A 119 3.80 -13.90 -17.96
CA PRO A 119 3.98 -15.31 -18.27
C PRO A 119 5.35 -15.78 -17.77
N ALA A 120 5.41 -16.98 -17.19
CA ALA A 120 6.64 -17.61 -16.66
C ALA A 120 7.72 -17.91 -17.72
N THR A 121 7.63 -17.33 -18.92
CA THR A 121 8.62 -17.43 -19.99
C THR A 121 9.76 -16.43 -19.82
N TYR A 122 9.64 -15.51 -18.86
CA TYR A 122 10.70 -14.61 -18.40
C TYR A 122 10.69 -14.63 -16.86
N PRO A 123 11.84 -14.80 -16.20
CA PRO A 123 13.20 -14.68 -16.72
C PRO A 123 13.73 -15.97 -17.36
N MET A 124 14.81 -15.88 -18.13
CA MET A 124 15.59 -17.06 -18.51
C MET A 124 16.08 -17.76 -17.23
N PRO A 125 16.16 -19.11 -17.19
CA PRO A 125 16.68 -19.82 -16.02
C PRO A 125 18.04 -19.25 -15.59
N GLY A 126 18.10 -18.69 -14.38
CA GLY A 126 19.32 -18.11 -13.78
C GLY A 126 19.49 -16.59 -13.85
N MET A 127 18.49 -15.82 -14.32
CA MET A 127 18.48 -14.35 -14.20
C MET A 127 17.33 -13.88 -13.30
N ASP A 128 17.61 -13.73 -12.01
CA ASP A 128 16.67 -13.10 -11.09
C ASP A 128 16.51 -11.61 -11.42
N ILE A 129 15.28 -11.10 -11.43
CA ILE A 129 14.98 -9.69 -11.65
C ILE A 129 15.37 -8.88 -10.42
N THR A 130 16.14 -7.81 -10.63
CA THR A 130 16.61 -6.91 -9.59
C THR A 130 15.63 -5.75 -9.34
N MET A 131 15.85 -4.98 -8.26
CA MET A 131 15.01 -3.83 -7.95
C MET A 131 15.15 -2.73 -8.99
N GLY A 132 16.37 -2.47 -9.48
CA GLY A 132 16.63 -1.52 -10.55
C GLY A 132 15.95 -1.91 -11.85
N GLU A 133 16.00 -3.19 -12.23
CA GLU A 133 15.29 -3.70 -13.41
C GLU A 133 13.77 -3.56 -13.27
N ALA A 134 13.20 -3.84 -12.08
CA ALA A 134 11.77 -3.66 -11.84
C ALA A 134 11.34 -2.18 -11.88
N LEU A 135 12.17 -1.27 -11.36
CA LEU A 135 11.94 0.17 -11.44
C LEU A 135 12.06 0.66 -12.88
N GLU A 136 13.09 0.25 -13.61
CA GLU A 136 13.30 0.61 -15.00
C GLU A 136 12.18 0.08 -15.91
N ALA A 137 11.68 -1.12 -15.66
CA ALA A 137 10.50 -1.64 -16.35
C ALA A 137 9.24 -0.76 -16.15
N THR A 138 9.13 -0.07 -15.02
CA THR A 138 8.03 0.88 -14.76
C THR A 138 8.08 2.07 -15.71
N ALA A 139 9.28 2.52 -16.12
CA ALA A 139 9.44 3.61 -17.09
C ALA A 139 8.85 3.28 -18.46
N TYR A 140 8.72 2.00 -18.81
CA TYR A 140 8.20 1.53 -20.10
C TYR A 140 6.78 0.97 -20.00
N SER A 141 6.15 1.06 -18.83
CA SER A 141 4.78 0.61 -18.63
C SER A 141 3.77 1.67 -19.07
N ALA A 142 2.48 1.33 -19.06
CA ALA A 142 1.40 2.29 -19.27
C ALA A 142 1.37 3.43 -18.22
N ALA A 143 2.07 3.27 -17.10
CA ALA A 143 2.23 4.32 -16.09
C ALA A 143 3.49 5.18 -16.32
N GLY A 144 4.34 4.88 -17.30
CA GLY A 144 5.57 5.63 -17.55
C GLY A 144 5.31 7.14 -17.72
N ASP A 145 4.32 7.50 -18.54
CA ASP A 145 3.92 8.90 -18.79
C ASP A 145 3.14 9.54 -17.63
N LYS A 146 2.89 8.81 -16.52
CA LYS A 146 2.21 9.36 -15.36
C LYS A 146 3.12 10.39 -14.67
N PRO A 147 2.64 11.63 -14.43
CA PRO A 147 3.32 12.56 -13.55
C PRO A 147 3.52 11.97 -12.15
N ILE A 148 4.74 12.06 -11.62
CA ILE A 148 5.06 11.53 -10.29
C ILE A 148 4.28 12.30 -9.23
N ASP A 149 3.59 11.54 -8.36
CA ASP A 149 2.96 12.03 -7.13
C ASP A 149 3.73 11.59 -5.86
N GLN A 150 3.24 12.01 -4.69
CA GLN A 150 3.88 11.69 -3.40
C GLN A 150 3.88 10.18 -3.08
N SER A 151 2.88 9.44 -3.55
CA SER A 151 2.79 8.00 -3.35
C SER A 151 3.82 7.26 -4.21
N ASP A 152 3.99 7.69 -5.46
CA ASP A 152 5.03 7.17 -6.34
C ASP A 152 6.42 7.44 -5.73
N ALA A 153 6.69 8.67 -5.29
CA ALA A 153 7.95 9.04 -4.66
C ALA A 153 8.25 8.20 -3.40
N ALA A 154 7.24 7.97 -2.56
CA ALA A 154 7.36 7.10 -1.39
C ALA A 154 7.69 5.65 -1.78
N ALA A 155 7.02 5.10 -2.81
CA ALA A 155 7.27 3.77 -3.31
C ALA A 155 8.67 3.61 -3.93
N ILE A 156 9.15 4.60 -4.70
CA ILE A 156 10.50 4.59 -5.30
C ILE A 156 11.56 4.64 -4.21
N LYS A 157 11.40 5.52 -3.22
CA LYS A 157 12.28 5.61 -2.06
C LYS A 157 12.31 4.28 -1.28
N ALA A 158 11.15 3.66 -1.10
CA ALA A 158 11.02 2.37 -0.43
C ALA A 158 11.76 1.25 -1.18
N ALA A 159 11.71 1.26 -2.51
CA ALA A 159 12.43 0.35 -3.38
C ALA A 159 13.95 0.56 -3.28
N GLU A 160 14.42 1.80 -3.35
CA GLU A 160 15.85 2.15 -3.23
C GLU A 160 16.46 1.71 -1.89
N VAL A 161 15.80 2.05 -0.78
CA VAL A 161 16.25 1.68 0.58
C VAL A 161 16.40 0.16 0.71
N ARG A 162 15.46 -0.59 0.12
CA ARG A 162 15.48 -2.05 0.08
C ARG A 162 16.60 -2.57 -0.79
N ALA A 163 16.77 -2.04 -2.01
CA ALA A 163 17.84 -2.42 -2.93
C ALA A 163 19.20 -2.36 -2.23
N LEU A 164 19.47 -1.24 -1.54
CA LEU A 164 20.75 -0.99 -0.88
C LEU A 164 20.94 -1.76 0.44
N ARG A 165 19.92 -2.47 0.94
CA ARG A 165 19.86 -3.10 2.28
C ARG A 165 20.29 -2.14 3.40
N SER A 166 20.01 -0.85 3.22
CA SER A 166 20.41 0.23 4.13
C SER A 166 19.18 0.75 4.85
N THR A 167 19.30 1.13 6.12
CA THR A 167 18.25 1.88 6.83
C THR A 167 18.31 3.38 6.55
N GLN A 168 19.40 3.84 5.93
CA GLN A 168 19.61 5.24 5.57
C GLN A 168 19.26 5.46 4.10
N THR A 169 18.43 6.48 3.86
CA THR A 169 18.08 6.96 2.53
C THR A 169 19.28 7.68 1.90
N PRO A 170 19.74 7.30 0.70
CA PRO A 170 20.82 8.01 0.02
C PRO A 170 20.48 9.49 -0.19
N ALA A 171 21.38 10.37 0.22
CA ALA A 171 21.27 11.79 -0.10
C ALA A 171 21.64 11.98 -1.59
N GLY A 172 20.62 12.02 -2.46
CA GLY A 172 20.79 12.20 -3.91
C GLY A 172 20.60 10.95 -4.77
N GLY A 173 19.97 9.90 -4.21
CA GLY A 173 19.56 8.73 -4.98
C GLY A 173 18.23 8.93 -5.74
N ILE A 174 17.77 7.88 -6.42
CA ILE A 174 16.55 7.91 -7.25
C ILE A 174 15.30 8.24 -6.43
N GLY A 175 15.26 7.83 -5.16
CA GLY A 175 14.18 8.19 -4.24
C GLY A 175 14.15 9.69 -3.91
N ALA A 176 15.32 10.34 -3.82
CA ALA A 176 15.41 11.78 -3.59
C ALA A 176 15.01 12.58 -4.85
N GLU A 177 15.39 12.08 -6.03
CA GLU A 177 14.98 12.63 -7.32
C GLU A 177 13.46 12.58 -7.48
N ALA A 178 12.85 11.42 -7.21
CA ALA A 178 11.39 11.25 -7.25
C ALA A 178 10.66 12.18 -6.26
N GLN A 179 11.18 12.36 -5.05
CA GLN A 179 10.59 13.29 -4.07
C GLN A 179 10.64 14.75 -4.57
N SER A 180 11.78 15.17 -5.12
CA SER A 180 11.94 16.50 -5.71
C SER A 180 10.97 16.72 -6.88
N ALA A 181 10.82 15.69 -7.73
CA ALA A 181 9.85 15.68 -8.84
C ALA A 181 8.41 15.82 -8.34
N ALA A 182 8.00 15.01 -7.36
CA ALA A 182 6.66 15.10 -6.76
C ALA A 182 6.38 16.50 -6.19
N ASP A 183 7.31 17.06 -5.42
CA ASP A 183 7.17 18.40 -4.83
C ASP A 183 7.12 19.50 -5.91
N ARG A 184 7.89 19.36 -6.99
CA ARG A 184 7.84 20.28 -8.14
C ARG A 184 6.50 20.16 -8.85
N ASN A 185 6.02 18.95 -9.13
CA ASN A 185 4.79 18.70 -9.87
C ASN A 185 3.55 19.31 -9.21
N THR A 186 3.52 19.45 -7.88
CA THR A 186 2.44 20.16 -7.18
C THR A 186 2.31 21.65 -7.54
N ARG A 187 3.39 22.26 -8.07
CA ARG A 187 3.47 23.68 -8.43
C ARG A 187 3.41 23.92 -9.94
N VAL A 188 3.38 22.87 -10.74
CA VAL A 188 3.32 22.93 -12.21
C VAL A 188 1.87 22.72 -12.66
N MET A 189 1.35 23.65 -13.46
CA MET A 189 -0.06 23.64 -13.87
C MET A 189 -0.36 22.69 -15.04
N LEU A 190 0.54 22.58 -16.01
CA LEU A 190 0.35 21.74 -17.19
C LEU A 190 0.94 20.35 -16.93
N ASP A 191 0.18 19.30 -17.19
CA ASP A 191 0.65 17.92 -16.97
C ASP A 191 1.84 17.57 -17.87
N GLU A 192 1.93 18.17 -19.07
CA GLU A 192 3.02 18.00 -20.03
C GLU A 192 4.38 18.50 -19.51
N ASP A 193 4.38 19.44 -18.56
CA ASP A 193 5.59 20.03 -17.96
C ASP A 193 6.01 19.32 -16.66
N LYS A 194 5.24 18.32 -16.23
CA LYS A 194 5.51 17.57 -15.00
C LYS A 194 6.52 16.47 -15.27
N THR A 195 7.36 16.20 -14.29
CA THR A 195 8.29 15.08 -14.34
C THR A 195 7.52 13.78 -14.15
N THR A 196 7.73 12.84 -15.07
CA THR A 196 7.02 11.56 -15.17
C THR A 196 7.81 10.41 -14.53
N LEU A 197 7.16 9.25 -14.38
CA LEU A 197 7.84 8.02 -13.96
C LEU A 197 8.94 7.62 -14.93
N SER A 198 8.73 7.79 -16.25
CA SER A 198 9.76 7.51 -17.25
C SER A 198 10.99 8.40 -17.10
N ASP A 199 10.82 9.69 -16.81
CA ASP A 199 11.94 10.62 -16.64
C ASP A 199 12.88 10.24 -15.49
N VAL A 200 12.33 9.69 -14.40
CA VAL A 200 13.11 9.35 -13.20
C VAL A 200 13.63 7.92 -13.24
N LEU A 201 12.86 6.97 -13.79
CA LEU A 201 13.12 5.54 -13.67
C LEU A 201 13.81 4.90 -14.88
N ALA A 202 13.91 5.57 -16.04
CA ALA A 202 14.44 4.98 -17.27
C ALA A 202 15.90 4.47 -17.19
N ASP A 203 16.67 4.92 -16.20
CA ASP A 203 18.05 4.51 -15.94
C ASP A 203 18.23 3.97 -14.51
N ALA A 204 17.16 3.46 -13.89
CA ALA A 204 17.18 2.99 -12.51
C ALA A 204 18.23 1.90 -12.24
N THR A 205 18.48 1.01 -13.20
CA THR A 205 19.53 -0.02 -13.06
C THR A 205 20.92 0.60 -12.92
N ALA A 206 21.20 1.70 -13.61
CA ALA A 206 22.48 2.41 -13.49
C ALA A 206 22.58 3.24 -12.19
N LYS A 207 21.45 3.72 -11.68
CA LYS A 207 21.36 4.54 -10.45
C LYS A 207 21.38 3.71 -9.16
N LEU A 208 21.22 2.39 -9.22
CA LEU A 208 21.27 1.49 -8.06
C LEU A 208 22.57 0.66 -8.03
N PRO A 209 23.65 1.15 -7.39
CA PRO A 209 24.99 0.52 -7.45
C PRO A 209 25.10 -0.80 -6.67
N ARG A 210 24.12 -1.13 -5.82
CA ARG A 210 24.02 -2.39 -5.08
C ARG A 210 22.64 -2.98 -5.29
N ASP A 211 22.34 -3.26 -6.55
CA ASP A 211 21.06 -3.82 -6.92
C ASP A 211 20.95 -5.27 -6.45
N LYS A 212 19.80 -5.61 -5.86
CA LYS A 212 19.55 -6.96 -5.34
C LYS A 212 18.32 -7.53 -6.03
N THR A 213 18.29 -8.85 -6.15
CA THR A 213 17.10 -9.63 -6.52
C THR A 213 15.90 -9.20 -5.68
N VAL A 214 14.78 -8.91 -6.35
CA VAL A 214 13.52 -8.57 -5.68
C VAL A 214 12.97 -9.80 -4.97
N THR A 215 12.66 -9.66 -3.68
CA THR A 215 11.93 -10.66 -2.91
C THR A 215 10.49 -10.26 -2.68
N ARG A 216 9.66 -11.19 -2.22
CA ARG A 216 8.27 -10.89 -1.82
C ARG A 216 8.20 -9.84 -0.71
N ASP A 217 9.04 -9.94 0.33
CA ASP A 217 9.12 -8.96 1.41
C ASP A 217 9.43 -7.54 0.89
N ASP A 218 10.22 -7.44 -0.19
CA ASP A 218 10.49 -6.16 -0.81
C ASP A 218 9.23 -5.60 -1.47
N ALA A 219 8.53 -6.42 -2.26
CA ALA A 219 7.30 -6.03 -2.93
C ALA A 219 6.21 -5.60 -1.94
N GLU A 220 5.96 -6.38 -0.89
CA GLU A 220 4.99 -6.02 0.16
C GLU A 220 5.35 -4.68 0.82
N GLY A 221 6.65 -4.48 1.03
CA GLY A 221 7.18 -3.24 1.56
C GLY A 221 6.98 -2.01 0.67
N VAL A 222 7.11 -2.18 -0.64
CA VAL A 222 6.87 -1.11 -1.63
C VAL A 222 5.38 -0.85 -1.81
N ILE A 223 4.56 -1.90 -1.90
CA ILE A 223 3.09 -1.83 -1.93
C ILE A 223 2.58 -1.04 -0.73
N GLY A 224 3.06 -1.40 0.47
CA GLY A 224 2.66 -0.74 1.71
C GLY A 224 2.98 0.76 1.70
N GLU A 225 4.09 1.20 1.13
CA GLU A 225 4.44 2.63 1.02
C GLU A 225 3.57 3.35 -0.04
N GLU A 226 3.26 2.70 -1.16
CA GLU A 226 2.39 3.29 -2.18
C GLU A 226 0.98 3.53 -1.62
N ILE A 227 0.35 2.49 -1.07
CA ILE A 227 -1.05 2.56 -0.63
C ILE A 227 -1.23 3.45 0.61
N ARG A 228 -0.26 3.50 1.53
CA ARG A 228 -0.32 4.39 2.71
C ARG A 228 -0.28 5.86 2.34
N ASN A 229 0.33 6.19 1.21
CA ASN A 229 0.40 7.56 0.70
C ASN A 229 -0.72 7.87 -0.31
N LYS A 230 -1.75 7.00 -0.41
CA LYS A 230 -2.92 7.21 -1.28
C LYS A 230 -4.23 7.21 -0.49
N PRO A 231 -5.08 8.24 -0.68
CA PRO A 231 -6.38 8.31 -0.02
C PRO A 231 -7.32 7.13 -0.32
N ASN A 232 -7.17 6.49 -1.48
CA ASN A 232 -8.01 5.37 -1.90
C ASN A 232 -7.39 3.99 -1.61
N MET A 233 -6.16 3.92 -1.08
CA MET A 233 -5.41 2.69 -0.83
C MET A 233 -5.35 1.73 -2.03
N ARG A 234 -5.12 2.28 -3.24
CA ARG A 234 -5.00 1.50 -4.48
C ARG A 234 -3.60 1.59 -5.06
N THR A 235 -2.99 0.47 -5.41
CA THR A 235 -1.73 0.50 -6.19
C THR A 235 -2.00 1.06 -7.59
N THR A 236 -1.02 1.75 -8.17
CA THR A 236 -1.13 2.24 -9.55
C THR A 236 -0.96 1.06 -10.52
N PRO A 237 -1.92 0.79 -11.43
CA PRO A 237 -1.72 -0.18 -12.49
C PRO A 237 -0.47 0.14 -13.31
N GLY A 238 0.47 -0.82 -13.41
CA GLY A 238 1.75 -0.61 -14.10
C GLY A 238 2.73 0.32 -13.41
N GLY A 239 2.38 0.90 -12.25
CA GLY A 239 3.28 1.74 -11.47
C GLY A 239 4.30 0.93 -10.65
N VAL A 240 5.02 1.64 -9.79
CA VAL A 240 6.18 1.11 -9.07
C VAL A 240 5.87 -0.16 -8.27
N ALA A 241 4.84 -0.16 -7.41
CA ALA A 241 4.54 -1.34 -6.62
C ALA A 241 4.04 -2.52 -7.45
N ALA A 242 3.30 -2.25 -8.54
CA ALA A 242 2.84 -3.28 -9.46
C ALA A 242 4.02 -3.98 -10.17
N SER A 243 5.02 -3.22 -10.62
CA SER A 243 6.23 -3.75 -11.26
C SER A 243 7.11 -4.53 -10.29
N VAL A 244 7.34 -4.02 -9.09
CA VAL A 244 8.11 -4.72 -8.06
C VAL A 244 7.42 -6.01 -7.62
N ALA A 245 6.08 -6.01 -7.48
CA ALA A 245 5.32 -7.22 -7.18
C ALA A 245 5.39 -8.26 -8.30
N ALA A 246 5.35 -7.82 -9.57
CA ALA A 246 5.54 -8.70 -10.72
C ALA A 246 6.95 -9.33 -10.70
N ALA A 247 7.99 -8.54 -10.47
CA ALA A 247 9.38 -9.01 -10.37
C ALA A 247 9.57 -10.02 -9.23
N ALA A 248 9.07 -9.72 -8.03
CA ALA A 248 9.15 -10.63 -6.89
C ALA A 248 8.53 -12.01 -7.20
N ARG A 249 7.39 -12.01 -7.89
CA ARG A 249 6.68 -13.24 -8.25
C ARG A 249 7.43 -14.04 -9.32
N LEU A 250 7.96 -13.37 -10.33
CA LEU A 250 8.78 -14.01 -11.36
C LEU A 250 10.02 -14.69 -10.75
N ASN A 251 10.64 -14.05 -9.77
CA ASN A 251 11.78 -14.64 -9.04
C ASN A 251 11.39 -15.84 -8.16
N GLN A 252 10.12 -15.96 -7.74
CA GLN A 252 9.63 -17.09 -6.95
C GLN A 252 9.20 -18.29 -7.80
N ASN A 253 8.93 -18.08 -9.09
CA ASN A 253 8.54 -19.10 -10.05
C ASN A 253 9.52 -19.12 -11.25
N PRO A 254 10.78 -19.54 -11.02
CA PRO A 254 11.82 -19.57 -12.05
C PRO A 254 11.56 -20.60 -13.16
#